data_AF-A0A0F4GW63-F1
#
_entry.id   AF-A0A0F4GW63-F1
#
_cell.length_a   1.000
_cell.length_b   1.000
_cell.length_c   1.000
_cell.angle_alpha   90.00
_cell.angle_beta   90.00
_cell.angle_gamma   90.00
#
_symmetry.space_group_name_H-M   'P 1'
#
loop_
_entity.id
_entity.type
_entity.pdbx_description
1 polymer ?
#
loop_
_entity_poly.entity_id
_entity_poly.type
_entity_poly.pdbx_seq_one_letter_code
_entity_poly.pdbx_strand_id
1 'polypeptide(L)'
;MALQFLQTVMYATFGFRTVATEALLAPGAGVDKYFGLSGAAAGLFSNQSYFNGYASAVQANYSHANLKRRGLIESPDGPELKHFPYYEDAKPLYDAIRSFTGIFCDSYYESIEEVDGDVGLQAWLVEAVTTQVFEFPTKATIRTVSDLADLMAHFGFIASIAHHTVNLNELLEGSGVLPFHPIALYKPALDAKGVSDVVSYLPGLEKALATIDFSAKFARPQYAGTNRTLVHMFDSDELLARSHPSARVANEAFKSTMYARSEAIKSRTFGPDGLSLESCGDLDGHGLTRDDGIAFCRSFPHIA
;
A
#
# COMPACT_ATOMS: atom_id res chain seq x y z
N MET A 1 0.02 9.32 -23.38
CA MET A 1 -0.91 9.01 -22.28
C MET A 1 -0.16 8.43 -21.07
N ALA A 2 0.40 7.22 -21.15
CA ALA A 2 0.96 6.50 -20.00
C ALA A 2 2.03 7.30 -19.21
N LEU A 3 2.96 7.95 -19.91
CA LEU A 3 3.99 8.77 -19.27
C LEU A 3 3.42 9.88 -18.38
N GLN A 4 2.35 10.54 -18.82
CA GLN A 4 1.73 11.66 -18.08
C GLN A 4 1.05 11.17 -16.80
N PHE A 5 0.35 10.04 -16.88
CA PHE A 5 -0.21 9.37 -15.72
C PHE A 5 0.90 8.98 -14.73
N LEU A 6 1.96 8.32 -15.22
CA LEU A 6 3.10 7.91 -14.40
C LEU A 6 3.80 9.08 -13.74
N GLN A 7 3.99 10.20 -14.44
CA GLN A 7 4.55 11.43 -13.85
C GLN A 7 3.72 11.97 -12.68
N THR A 8 2.40 11.80 -12.75
CA THR A 8 1.48 12.23 -11.68
C THR A 8 1.58 11.29 -10.47
N VAL A 9 1.41 9.98 -10.69
CA VAL A 9 1.36 9.00 -9.59
C VAL A 9 2.73 8.64 -9.00
N MET A 10 3.82 8.83 -9.76
CA MET A 10 5.20 8.54 -9.33
C MET A 10 5.97 9.79 -8.88
N TYR A 11 5.26 10.87 -8.54
CA TYR A 11 5.88 12.10 -8.08
C TYR A 11 6.83 11.85 -6.88
N ALA A 12 8.06 12.34 -7.00
CA ALA A 12 9.14 12.21 -6.01
C ALA A 12 9.61 10.78 -5.68
N THR A 13 9.15 9.74 -6.39
CA THR A 13 9.56 8.36 -6.12
C THR A 13 11.04 8.10 -6.43
N PHE A 14 11.58 8.68 -7.51
CA PHE A 14 12.97 8.43 -7.94
C PHE A 14 14.04 8.95 -6.96
N GLY A 15 13.76 10.03 -6.23
CA GLY A 15 14.69 10.56 -5.22
C GLY A 15 14.77 9.70 -3.96
N PHE A 16 13.74 8.89 -3.71
CA PHE A 16 13.61 8.16 -2.44
C PHE A 16 14.67 7.08 -2.28
N ARG A 17 15.07 6.38 -3.36
CA ARG A 17 16.08 5.32 -3.27
C ARG A 17 17.46 5.86 -2.85
N THR A 18 17.86 7.01 -3.37
CA THR A 18 19.12 7.66 -3.00
C THR A 18 19.09 8.04 -1.52
N VAL A 19 18.02 8.73 -1.09
CA VAL A 19 17.85 9.13 0.31
C VAL A 19 17.78 7.91 1.24
N ALA A 20 17.05 6.85 0.88
CA ALA A 20 16.95 5.64 1.68
C ALA A 20 18.31 4.92 1.80
N THR A 21 19.09 4.88 0.72
CA THR A 21 20.42 4.25 0.77
C THR A 21 21.33 4.99 1.75
N GLU A 22 21.34 6.32 1.71
CA GLU A 22 22.21 7.15 2.57
C GLU A 22 21.71 7.24 4.01
N ALA A 23 20.42 7.50 4.21
CA ALA A 23 19.84 7.79 5.52
C ALA A 23 19.39 6.55 6.28
N LEU A 24 19.13 5.43 5.59
CA LEU A 24 18.62 4.20 6.22
C LEU A 24 19.61 3.04 6.15
N LEU A 25 20.16 2.74 4.96
CA LEU A 25 20.90 1.49 4.73
C LEU A 25 22.42 1.62 4.91
N ALA A 26 22.98 2.82 4.79
CA ALA A 26 24.42 3.04 4.94
C ALA A 26 24.91 2.63 6.34
N PRO A 27 26.19 2.23 6.48
CA PRO A 27 26.75 1.87 7.78
C PRO A 27 26.55 2.96 8.83
N GLY A 28 25.97 2.61 9.98
CA GLY A 28 25.66 3.54 11.07
C GLY A 28 24.46 4.47 10.83
N ALA A 29 23.69 4.24 9.75
CA ALA A 29 22.48 5.00 9.44
C ALA A 29 21.25 4.48 10.20
N GLY A 30 20.05 4.86 9.75
CA GLY A 30 18.80 4.60 10.47
C GLY A 30 18.59 3.13 10.85
N VAL A 31 18.78 2.19 9.91
CA VAL A 31 18.54 0.78 10.19
C VAL A 31 19.51 0.26 11.27
N ASP A 32 20.81 0.51 11.12
CA ASP A 32 21.83 0.10 12.10
C ASP A 32 21.61 0.70 13.50
N LYS A 33 20.98 1.88 13.59
CA LYS A 33 20.76 2.58 14.87
C LYS A 33 19.58 2.06 15.66
N TYR A 34 18.52 1.61 14.98
CA TYR A 34 17.21 1.39 15.58
C TYR A 34 16.70 -0.05 15.45
N PHE A 35 17.16 -0.81 14.46
CA PHE A 35 16.68 -2.16 14.17
C PHE A 35 17.57 -3.23 14.79
N GLY A 36 16.98 -4.41 15.03
CA GLY A 36 17.74 -5.59 15.43
C GLY A 36 18.62 -6.18 14.31
N LEU A 37 18.49 -5.66 13.07
CA LEU A 37 19.24 -6.07 11.89
C LEU A 37 20.01 -4.88 11.31
N SER A 38 21.08 -5.16 10.57
CA SER A 38 21.85 -4.11 9.90
C SER A 38 21.20 -3.63 8.59
N GLY A 39 21.57 -2.44 8.14
CA GLY A 39 21.21 -1.90 6.83
C GLY A 39 21.65 -2.82 5.69
N ALA A 40 22.81 -3.47 5.82
CA ALA A 40 23.26 -4.49 4.88
C ALA A 40 22.32 -5.71 4.82
N ALA A 41 21.84 -6.19 5.97
CA ALA A 41 20.88 -7.29 6.02
C ALA A 41 19.52 -6.90 5.42
N ALA A 42 19.05 -5.67 5.68
CA ALA A 42 17.83 -5.14 5.06
C ALA A 42 17.97 -5.02 3.52
N GLY A 43 19.12 -4.59 3.04
CA GLY A 43 19.44 -4.57 1.61
C GLY A 43 19.45 -5.97 0.99
N LEU A 44 20.02 -6.96 1.69
CA LEU A 44 20.01 -8.36 1.24
C LEU A 44 18.57 -8.91 1.16
N PHE A 45 17.75 -8.68 2.17
CA PHE A 45 16.34 -9.10 2.17
C PHE A 45 15.56 -8.50 1.01
N SER A 46 15.77 -7.20 0.74
CA SER A 46 15.15 -6.50 -0.39
C SER A 46 15.54 -7.11 -1.73
N ASN A 47 16.84 -7.38 -1.93
CA ASN A 47 17.33 -8.04 -3.14
C ASN A 47 16.78 -9.45 -3.29
N GLN A 48 16.78 -10.26 -2.24
CA GLN A 48 16.26 -11.63 -2.27
C GLN A 48 14.77 -11.65 -2.65
N SER A 49 13.97 -10.77 -2.05
CA SER A 49 12.54 -10.65 -2.33
C SER A 49 12.25 -10.14 -3.74
N TYR A 50 13.15 -9.35 -4.32
CA TYR A 50 13.04 -8.92 -5.71
C TYR A 50 13.42 -10.07 -6.66
N PHE A 51 14.58 -10.69 -6.48
CA PHE A 51 15.10 -11.69 -7.44
C PHE A 51 14.40 -13.05 -7.37
N ASN A 52 13.71 -13.36 -6.27
CA ASN A 52 12.90 -14.58 -6.19
C ASN A 52 11.49 -14.43 -6.79
N GLY A 53 11.15 -13.26 -7.36
CA GLY A 53 9.85 -13.01 -7.98
C GLY A 53 8.72 -12.66 -7.02
N TYR A 54 8.91 -12.77 -5.70
CA TYR A 54 7.83 -12.57 -4.73
C TYR A 54 7.33 -11.12 -4.72
N ALA A 55 8.25 -10.16 -4.57
CA ALA A 55 7.91 -8.74 -4.53
C ALA A 55 7.91 -8.07 -5.92
N SER A 56 8.60 -8.66 -6.90
CA SER A 56 8.88 -8.03 -8.21
C SER A 56 7.92 -8.43 -9.33
N ALA A 57 7.21 -9.57 -9.21
CA ALA A 57 6.30 -10.06 -10.24
C ALA A 57 5.06 -9.15 -10.38
N VAL A 58 5.07 -8.25 -11.37
CA VAL A 58 4.08 -7.17 -11.49
C VAL A 58 2.67 -7.69 -11.65
N GLN A 59 2.41 -8.52 -12.66
CA GLN A 59 1.04 -9.03 -12.92
C GLN A 59 0.50 -9.87 -11.75
N ALA A 60 1.32 -10.76 -11.18
CA ALA A 60 0.88 -11.55 -10.03
C ALA A 60 0.78 -10.75 -8.71
N ASN A 61 1.28 -9.50 -8.68
CA ASN A 61 1.12 -8.56 -7.57
C ASN A 61 0.05 -7.49 -7.80
N TYR A 62 -0.76 -7.58 -8.86
CA TYR A 62 -2.01 -6.81 -8.93
C TYR A 62 -2.87 -7.08 -7.70
N SER A 63 -3.55 -6.04 -7.18
CA SER A 63 -4.21 -6.03 -5.86
C SER A 63 -5.01 -7.32 -5.58
N HIS A 64 -6.06 -7.59 -6.34
CA HIS A 64 -6.89 -8.79 -6.16
C HIS A 64 -6.15 -10.09 -6.52
N ALA A 65 -5.32 -10.09 -7.57
CA ALA A 65 -4.59 -11.28 -7.99
C ALA A 65 -3.65 -11.79 -6.87
N ASN A 66 -2.96 -10.86 -6.20
CA ASN A 66 -2.09 -11.17 -5.08
C ASN A 66 -2.86 -11.76 -3.89
N LEU A 67 -4.01 -11.17 -3.53
CA LEU A 67 -4.84 -11.64 -2.43
C LEU A 67 -5.43 -13.02 -2.70
N LYS A 68 -5.93 -13.26 -3.93
CA LYS A 68 -6.42 -14.57 -4.38
C LYS A 68 -5.33 -15.63 -4.36
N ARG A 69 -4.15 -15.31 -4.90
CA ARG A 69 -2.99 -16.23 -4.93
C ARG A 69 -2.54 -16.65 -3.53
N ARG A 70 -2.72 -15.79 -2.52
CA ARG A 70 -2.43 -16.12 -1.12
C ARG A 70 -3.60 -16.82 -0.40
N GLY A 71 -4.72 -17.06 -1.08
CA GLY A 71 -5.92 -17.66 -0.51
C GLY A 71 -6.63 -16.79 0.52
N LEU A 72 -6.44 -15.46 0.47
CA LEU A 72 -7.03 -14.53 1.44
C LEU A 72 -8.42 -14.03 1.03
N ILE A 73 -8.73 -14.10 -0.26
CA ILE A 73 -10.05 -13.84 -0.83
C ILE A 73 -10.33 -14.92 -1.86
N GLU A 74 -11.60 -15.29 -2.04
CA GLU A 74 -12.03 -16.32 -3.01
C GLU A 74 -11.18 -17.62 -2.91
N SER A 75 -10.86 -18.03 -1.67
CA SER A 75 -10.02 -19.19 -1.43
C SER A 75 -10.72 -20.47 -1.88
N PRO A 76 -10.07 -21.34 -2.69
CA PRO A 76 -10.63 -22.64 -3.04
C PRO A 76 -10.49 -23.67 -1.90
N ASP A 77 -9.59 -23.43 -0.95
CA ASP A 77 -9.12 -24.43 0.02
C ASP A 77 -9.65 -24.21 1.45
N GLY A 78 -10.37 -23.12 1.70
CA GLY A 78 -10.84 -22.77 3.05
C GLY A 78 -12.02 -21.80 3.04
N PRO A 79 -12.66 -21.60 4.22
CA PRO A 79 -13.74 -20.64 4.34
C PRO A 79 -13.24 -19.20 4.13
N GLU A 80 -14.15 -18.32 3.74
CA GLU A 80 -13.89 -16.89 3.66
C GLU A 80 -13.52 -16.32 5.04
N LEU A 81 -12.60 -15.35 5.05
CA LEU A 81 -12.25 -14.60 6.26
C LEU A 81 -13.47 -13.77 6.69
N LYS A 82 -13.94 -13.97 7.92
CA LYS A 82 -15.06 -13.19 8.47
C LYS A 82 -14.81 -11.69 8.45
N HIS A 83 -13.56 -11.30 8.71
CA HIS A 83 -13.09 -9.93 8.68
C HIS A 83 -11.71 -9.88 8.05
N PHE A 84 -11.56 -9.00 7.06
CA PHE A 84 -10.28 -8.68 6.47
C PHE A 84 -10.16 -7.16 6.28
N PRO A 85 -9.90 -6.40 7.36
CA PRO A 85 -10.00 -4.93 7.34
C PRO A 85 -9.14 -4.25 6.28
N TYR A 86 -7.94 -4.79 6.00
CA TYR A 86 -7.11 -4.30 4.91
C TYR A 86 -7.83 -4.37 3.56
N TYR A 87 -8.44 -5.52 3.23
CA TYR A 87 -9.12 -5.70 1.96
C TYR A 87 -10.42 -4.90 1.91
N GLU A 88 -11.20 -4.91 2.98
CA GLU A 88 -12.44 -4.14 3.13
C GLU A 88 -12.20 -2.63 2.90
N ASP A 89 -11.09 -2.11 3.43
CA ASP A 89 -10.68 -0.71 3.20
C ASP A 89 -10.07 -0.46 1.83
N ALA A 90 -9.15 -1.32 1.41
CA ALA A 90 -8.40 -1.12 0.17
C ALA A 90 -9.26 -1.32 -1.07
N LYS A 91 -10.24 -2.22 -1.03
CA LYS A 91 -11.07 -2.59 -2.19
C LYS A 91 -11.81 -1.38 -2.79
N PRO A 92 -12.63 -0.60 -2.07
CA PRO A 92 -13.33 0.54 -2.66
C PRO A 92 -12.37 1.62 -3.17
N LEU A 93 -11.20 1.78 -2.54
CA LEU A 93 -10.19 2.72 -2.99
C LEU A 93 -9.54 2.24 -4.29
N TYR A 94 -9.17 0.96 -4.36
CA TYR A 94 -8.59 0.34 -5.55
C TYR A 94 -9.59 0.31 -6.72
N ASP A 95 -10.85 -0.04 -6.47
CA ASP A 95 -11.90 -0.05 -7.48
C ASP A 95 -12.11 1.36 -8.07
N ALA A 96 -12.03 2.42 -7.25
CA ALA A 96 -12.08 3.80 -7.74
C ALA A 96 -10.86 4.18 -8.58
N ILE A 97 -9.64 3.79 -8.17
CA ILE A 97 -8.43 3.95 -8.99
C ILE A 97 -8.62 3.24 -10.33
N ARG A 98 -9.12 1.99 -10.31
CA ARG A 98 -9.29 1.17 -11.51
C ARG A 98 -10.39 1.67 -12.45
N SER A 99 -11.46 2.23 -11.89
CA SER A 99 -12.51 2.90 -12.65
C SER A 99 -11.97 4.14 -13.35
N PHE A 100 -11.20 4.98 -12.64
CA PHE A 100 -10.53 6.13 -13.23
C PHE A 100 -9.59 5.70 -14.37
N THR A 101 -8.71 4.73 -14.13
CA THR A 101 -7.75 4.29 -15.17
C THR A 101 -8.45 3.64 -16.37
N GLY A 102 -9.58 2.95 -16.16
CA GLY A 102 -10.41 2.43 -17.25
C GLY A 102 -10.90 3.55 -18.16
N ILE A 103 -11.62 4.52 -17.60
CA ILE A 103 -12.14 5.68 -18.36
C ILE A 103 -11.00 6.48 -19.00
N PHE A 104 -9.88 6.60 -18.30
CA PHE A 104 -8.69 7.26 -18.81
C PHE A 104 -8.16 6.53 -20.04
N CYS A 105 -7.87 5.22 -19.96
CA CYS A 105 -7.37 4.43 -21.09
C CYS A 105 -8.36 4.42 -22.28
N ASP A 106 -9.65 4.18 -22.02
CA ASP A 106 -10.69 4.16 -23.05
C ASP A 106 -10.84 5.50 -23.77
N SER A 107 -10.41 6.61 -23.15
CA SER A 107 -10.41 7.92 -23.79
C SER A 107 -9.26 8.17 -24.76
N TYR A 108 -8.24 7.30 -24.77
CA TYR A 108 -7.09 7.37 -25.68
C TYR A 108 -7.04 6.20 -26.67
N TYR A 109 -7.66 5.07 -26.35
CA TYR A 109 -7.69 3.89 -27.22
C TYR A 109 -9.09 3.33 -27.30
N GLU A 110 -9.64 3.23 -28.51
CA GLU A 110 -10.94 2.63 -28.78
C GLU A 110 -10.86 1.10 -28.86
N SER A 111 -9.68 0.55 -29.11
CA SER A 111 -9.48 -0.89 -29.29
C SER A 111 -8.06 -1.36 -28.95
N ILE A 112 -7.87 -2.67 -28.91
CA ILE A 112 -6.54 -3.28 -28.70
C ILE A 112 -5.60 -3.00 -29.88
N GLU A 113 -6.12 -2.84 -31.09
CA GLU A 113 -5.31 -2.52 -32.27
C GLU A 113 -4.61 -1.16 -32.14
N GLU A 114 -5.26 -0.17 -31.51
CA GLU A 114 -4.64 1.14 -31.25
C GLU A 114 -3.57 1.06 -30.16
N VAL A 115 -3.81 0.27 -29.11
CA VAL A 115 -2.80 -0.03 -28.07
C VAL A 115 -1.58 -0.73 -28.68
N ASP A 116 -1.82 -1.68 -29.58
CA ASP A 116 -0.78 -2.42 -30.32
C ASP A 116 0.00 -1.53 -31.28
N GLY A 117 -0.66 -0.51 -31.84
CA GLY A 117 -0.09 0.48 -32.75
C GLY A 117 0.69 1.60 -32.05
N ASP A 118 0.54 1.79 -30.73
CA ASP A 118 1.27 2.80 -29.98
C ASP A 118 2.73 2.37 -29.76
N VAL A 119 3.60 2.84 -30.67
CA VAL A 119 5.05 2.54 -30.66
C VAL A 119 5.71 2.94 -29.34
N GLY A 120 5.28 4.03 -28.70
CA GLY A 120 5.86 4.48 -27.43
C GLY A 120 5.49 3.55 -26.27
N LEU A 121 4.23 3.13 -26.20
CA LEU A 121 3.78 2.13 -25.24
C LEU A 121 4.48 0.80 -25.45
N GLN A 122 4.52 0.30 -26.69
CA GLN A 122 5.18 -0.99 -26.99
C GLN A 122 6.67 -0.96 -26.65
N ALA A 123 7.37 0.15 -26.94
CA ALA A 123 8.77 0.33 -26.56
C ALA A 123 8.94 0.30 -25.02
N TRP A 124 8.03 0.91 -24.27
CA TRP A 124 8.05 0.86 -22.81
C TRP A 124 7.86 -0.57 -22.27
N LEU A 125 6.89 -1.33 -22.81
CA LEU A 125 6.67 -2.73 -22.39
C LEU A 125 7.91 -3.60 -22.65
N VAL A 126 8.54 -3.45 -23.81
CA VAL A 126 9.78 -4.17 -24.17
C VAL A 126 10.92 -3.78 -23.23
N GLU A 127 11.14 -2.47 -23.03
CA GLU A 127 12.22 -1.97 -22.18
C GLU A 127 12.08 -2.47 -20.74
N ALA A 128 10.87 -2.49 -20.18
CA ALA A 128 10.64 -2.98 -18.83
C ALA A 128 11.03 -4.47 -18.67
N VAL A 129 10.73 -5.31 -19.65
CA VAL A 129 11.15 -6.72 -19.63
C VAL A 129 12.66 -6.85 -19.82
N THR A 130 13.25 -6.09 -20.75
CA THR A 130 14.70 -6.08 -20.99
C THR A 130 15.49 -5.60 -19.77
N THR A 131 14.93 -4.68 -18.99
CA THR A 131 15.51 -4.18 -17.73
C THR A 131 15.18 -5.05 -16.50
N GLN A 132 14.71 -6.28 -16.72
CA GLN A 132 14.46 -7.29 -15.69
C GLN A 132 13.37 -6.90 -14.68
N VAL A 133 12.30 -6.25 -15.15
CA VAL A 133 11.05 -6.17 -14.39
C VAL A 133 10.30 -7.50 -14.53
N PHE A 134 10.15 -8.22 -13.43
CA PHE A 134 9.59 -9.57 -13.41
C PHE A 134 8.08 -9.53 -13.69
N GLU A 135 7.60 -10.43 -14.54
CA GLU A 135 6.19 -10.51 -14.97
C GLU A 135 5.58 -9.15 -15.33
N PHE A 136 6.38 -8.27 -15.96
CA PHE A 136 5.84 -7.04 -16.51
C PHE A 136 4.95 -7.37 -17.72
N PRO A 137 3.81 -6.66 -17.91
CA PRO A 137 2.97 -6.91 -19.07
C PRO A 137 3.73 -6.77 -20.39
N THR A 138 3.41 -7.64 -21.32
CA THR A 138 3.92 -7.62 -22.69
C THR A 138 2.77 -7.43 -23.65
N LYS A 139 3.08 -7.20 -24.92
CA LYS A 139 2.08 -7.25 -25.99
C LYS A 139 1.25 -8.54 -25.99
N ALA A 140 1.81 -9.67 -25.55
CA ALA A 140 1.07 -10.94 -25.49
C ALA A 140 0.08 -11.04 -24.32
N THR A 141 0.29 -10.25 -23.26
CA THR A 141 -0.52 -10.28 -22.04
C THR A 141 -1.48 -9.10 -21.92
N ILE A 142 -1.20 -7.96 -22.57
CA ILE A 142 -2.20 -6.90 -22.79
C ILE A 142 -3.02 -7.27 -24.02
N ARG A 143 -4.26 -7.75 -23.82
CA ARG A 143 -5.15 -8.23 -24.88
C ARG A 143 -6.35 -7.31 -25.11
N THR A 144 -6.57 -6.39 -24.18
CA THR A 144 -7.64 -5.41 -24.19
C THR A 144 -7.12 -4.07 -23.65
N VAL A 145 -7.84 -2.99 -23.93
CA VAL A 145 -7.59 -1.68 -23.28
C VAL A 145 -7.72 -1.79 -21.75
N SER A 146 -8.61 -2.67 -21.29
CA SER A 146 -8.78 -2.99 -19.87
C SER A 146 -7.51 -3.55 -19.22
N ASP A 147 -6.74 -4.40 -19.90
CA ASP A 147 -5.49 -4.94 -19.35
C ASP A 147 -4.42 -3.85 -19.14
N LEU A 148 -4.40 -2.83 -20.01
CA LEU A 148 -3.56 -1.64 -19.83
C LEU A 148 -4.04 -0.82 -18.63
N ALA A 149 -5.36 -0.66 -18.47
CA ALA A 149 -5.93 0.03 -17.32
C ALA A 149 -5.63 -0.68 -15.98
N ASP A 150 -5.51 -2.01 -15.98
CA ASP A 150 -5.04 -2.80 -14.81
C ASP A 150 -3.59 -2.47 -14.45
N LEU A 151 -2.69 -2.40 -15.45
CA LEU A 151 -1.31 -2.00 -15.24
C LEU A 151 -1.22 -0.58 -14.65
N MET A 152 -1.99 0.37 -15.19
CA MET A 152 -2.01 1.73 -14.69
C MET A 152 -2.59 1.82 -13.27
N ALA A 153 -3.66 1.06 -12.97
CA ALA A 153 -4.22 1.00 -11.64
C ALA A 153 -3.24 0.43 -10.63
N HIS A 154 -2.41 -0.53 -11.02
CA HIS A 154 -1.38 -1.10 -10.16
C HIS A 154 -0.32 -0.06 -9.73
N PHE A 155 0.11 0.84 -10.62
CA PHE A 155 1.00 1.94 -10.23
C PHE A 155 0.34 2.89 -9.24
N GLY A 156 -0.93 3.28 -9.48
CA GLY A 156 -1.69 4.11 -8.55
C GLY A 156 -1.85 3.43 -7.18
N PHE A 157 -2.15 2.14 -7.17
CA PHE A 157 -2.30 1.32 -5.96
C PHE A 157 -1.00 1.24 -5.15
N ILE A 158 0.14 0.96 -5.78
CA ILE A 158 1.42 0.85 -5.08
C ILE A 158 1.82 2.19 -4.46
N ALA A 159 1.76 3.27 -5.25
CA ALA A 159 2.20 4.60 -4.84
C ALA A 159 1.34 5.20 -3.71
N SER A 160 0.14 4.66 -3.49
CA SER A 160 -0.79 5.12 -2.46
C SER A 160 -1.09 4.03 -1.43
N ILE A 161 -2.12 3.23 -1.67
CA ILE A 161 -2.70 2.28 -0.73
C ILE A 161 -1.64 1.34 -0.19
N ALA A 162 -0.89 0.64 -1.06
CA ALA A 162 0.07 -0.36 -0.61
C ALA A 162 1.22 0.28 0.19
N HIS A 163 1.82 1.37 -0.29
CA HIS A 163 2.90 2.06 0.42
C HIS A 163 2.45 2.56 1.80
N HIS A 164 1.27 3.17 1.89
CA HIS A 164 0.77 3.76 3.13
C HIS A 164 0.36 2.70 4.16
N THR A 165 0.07 1.46 3.73
CA THR A 165 -0.30 0.35 4.63
C THR A 165 0.88 -0.32 5.33
N VAL A 166 2.11 -0.01 4.95
CA VAL A 166 3.33 -0.60 5.53
C VAL A 166 4.38 0.45 5.87
N ASN A 167 4.05 1.74 5.69
CA ASN A 167 4.97 2.85 5.87
C ASN A 167 4.22 4.14 6.21
N LEU A 168 4.91 5.29 6.14
CA LEU A 168 4.40 6.59 6.55
C LEU A 168 3.84 6.55 7.98
N ASN A 169 2.58 6.94 8.14
CA ASN A 169 1.94 7.05 9.45
C ASN A 169 1.68 5.66 10.07
N GLU A 170 1.56 4.60 9.27
CA GLU A 170 1.29 3.25 9.77
C GLU A 170 2.39 2.76 10.72
N LEU A 171 3.65 3.15 10.47
CA LEU A 171 4.76 2.83 11.37
C LEU A 171 4.58 3.43 12.78
N LEU A 172 3.94 4.60 12.89
CA LEU A 172 3.74 5.26 14.17
C LEU A 172 2.44 4.82 14.86
N GLU A 173 1.39 4.55 14.08
CA GLU A 173 0.04 4.30 14.59
C GLU A 173 -0.33 2.81 14.67
N GLY A 174 0.41 1.94 13.97
CA GLY A 174 0.19 0.49 13.91
C GLY A 174 1.46 -0.29 14.22
N SER A 175 2.21 -0.65 13.17
CA SER A 175 3.32 -1.63 13.21
C SER A 175 4.55 -1.25 14.04
N GLY A 176 4.65 -0.03 14.58
CA GLY A 176 5.75 0.40 15.45
C GLY A 176 5.32 0.77 16.87
N VAL A 177 4.10 0.44 17.28
CA VAL A 177 3.58 0.78 18.63
C VAL A 177 4.17 -0.15 19.70
N LEU A 178 4.92 0.42 20.63
CA LEU A 178 5.45 -0.25 21.81
C LEU A 178 4.34 -0.52 22.86
N PRO A 179 4.44 -1.60 23.65
CA PRO A 179 5.55 -2.55 23.74
C PRO A 179 5.43 -3.76 22.79
N PHE A 180 4.35 -3.86 22.01
CA PHE A 180 4.06 -5.07 21.22
C PHE A 180 4.86 -5.16 19.92
N HIS A 181 5.36 -4.04 19.39
CA HIS A 181 6.15 -3.99 18.16
C HIS A 181 7.53 -3.36 18.37
N PRO A 182 8.39 -3.93 19.21
CA PRO A 182 9.76 -3.43 19.35
C PRO A 182 10.54 -3.74 18.06
N ILE A 183 11.10 -2.70 17.44
CA ILE A 183 11.91 -2.82 16.21
C ILE A 183 13.25 -3.58 16.46
N ALA A 184 13.66 -3.69 17.72
CA ALA A 184 14.80 -4.49 18.16
C ALA A 184 14.52 -5.15 19.52
N LEU A 185 15.07 -6.36 19.70
CA LEU A 185 15.14 -7.02 21.01
C LEU A 185 16.55 -6.85 21.59
N TYR A 186 16.62 -6.60 22.90
CA TYR A 186 17.86 -6.25 23.60
C TYR A 186 18.47 -7.42 24.38
N LYS A 187 17.89 -8.61 24.23
CA LYS A 187 18.38 -9.88 24.77
C LYS A 187 18.22 -11.01 23.74
N PRO A 188 19.07 -12.06 23.79
CA PRO A 188 18.89 -13.26 22.98
C PRO A 188 17.53 -13.91 23.22
N ALA A 189 17.00 -14.61 22.22
CA ALA A 189 15.76 -15.38 22.36
C ALA A 189 15.82 -16.34 23.57
N LEU A 190 14.67 -16.53 24.22
CA LEU A 190 14.54 -17.42 25.36
C LEU A 190 14.82 -18.89 24.98
N ASP A 191 15.58 -19.59 25.82
CA ASP A 191 15.89 -21.02 25.68
C ASP A 191 14.95 -21.92 26.50
N ALA A 192 14.13 -21.33 27.38
CA ALA A 192 13.13 -22.03 28.19
C ALA A 192 11.80 -21.27 28.28
N LYS A 193 10.71 -22.02 28.51
CA LYS A 193 9.38 -21.46 28.83
C LYS A 193 9.32 -20.99 30.28
N GLY A 194 8.26 -20.26 30.64
CA GLY A 194 7.96 -19.88 32.02
C GLY A 194 8.57 -18.55 32.47
N VAL A 195 9.05 -17.72 31.53
CA VAL A 195 9.50 -16.36 31.84
C VAL A 195 8.31 -15.44 32.04
N SER A 196 8.22 -14.85 33.24
CA SER A 196 7.16 -13.93 33.63
C SER A 196 7.53 -12.45 33.45
N ASP A 197 8.80 -12.13 33.25
CA ASP A 197 9.29 -10.77 33.00
C ASP A 197 10.07 -10.70 31.68
N VAL A 198 9.46 -10.05 30.69
CA VAL A 198 10.05 -9.82 29.36
C VAL A 198 10.49 -8.37 29.16
N VAL A 199 10.35 -7.49 30.17
CA VAL A 199 10.65 -6.06 30.04
C VAL A 199 12.11 -5.84 29.64
N SER A 200 13.01 -6.68 30.15
CA SER A 200 14.44 -6.61 29.83
C SER A 200 14.81 -6.98 28.38
N TYR A 201 13.86 -7.45 27.58
CA TYR A 201 14.01 -7.69 26.13
C TYR A 201 13.62 -6.47 25.30
N LEU A 202 12.82 -5.57 25.88
CA LEU A 202 12.31 -4.37 25.23
C LEU A 202 13.36 -3.25 25.28
N PRO A 203 13.24 -2.23 24.40
CA PRO A 203 14.07 -1.03 24.52
C PRO A 203 13.88 -0.34 25.87
N GLY A 204 14.99 0.06 26.49
CA GLY A 204 14.95 1.03 27.58
C GLY A 204 14.40 2.39 27.11
N LEU A 205 14.02 3.27 28.04
CA LEU A 205 13.33 4.53 27.76
C LEU A 205 13.97 5.36 26.64
N GLU A 206 15.29 5.56 26.68
CA GLU A 206 16.01 6.35 25.66
C GLU A 206 15.84 5.75 24.26
N LYS A 207 15.98 4.43 24.13
CA LYS A 207 15.83 3.72 22.86
C LYS A 207 14.38 3.72 22.39
N ALA A 208 13.43 3.57 23.31
CA ALA A 208 12.00 3.65 23.00
C ALA A 208 11.64 5.02 22.40
N LEU A 209 12.07 6.11 23.05
CA LEU A 209 11.85 7.46 22.55
C LEU A 209 12.54 7.70 21.20
N ALA A 210 13.77 7.20 21.04
CA ALA A 210 14.51 7.36 19.78
C ALA A 210 13.86 6.59 18.62
N THR A 211 13.30 5.40 18.88
CA THR A 211 12.53 4.65 17.88
C THR A 211 11.22 5.35 17.52
N ILE A 212 10.50 5.92 18.50
CA ILE A 212 9.28 6.70 18.23
C ILE A 212 9.60 7.93 17.37
N ASP A 213 10.66 8.67 17.69
CA ASP A 213 11.15 9.80 16.88
C ASP A 213 11.54 9.36 15.46
N PHE A 214 12.21 8.20 15.35
CA PHE A 214 12.55 7.64 14.06
C PHE A 214 11.31 7.30 13.21
N SER A 215 10.32 6.59 13.77
CA SER A 215 9.07 6.29 13.07
C SER A 215 8.30 7.56 12.68
N ALA A 216 8.27 8.57 13.53
CA ALA A 216 7.60 9.84 13.26
C ALA A 216 8.18 10.59 12.04
N LYS A 217 9.46 10.38 11.68
CA LYS A 217 10.08 10.97 10.48
C LYS A 217 9.49 10.45 9.17
N PHE A 218 8.82 9.30 9.18
CA PHE A 218 8.11 8.78 8.02
C PHE A 218 6.72 9.40 7.88
N ALA A 219 6.12 9.90 8.96
CA ALA A 219 4.80 10.50 8.92
C ALA A 219 4.76 11.78 8.06
N ARG A 220 3.59 12.07 7.47
CA ARG A 220 3.37 13.27 6.64
C ARG A 220 2.11 14.05 7.04
N PRO A 221 1.98 14.50 8.31
CA PRO A 221 0.79 15.25 8.74
C PRO A 221 0.61 16.56 7.98
N GLN A 222 1.68 17.15 7.44
CA GLN A 222 1.64 18.37 6.64
C GLN A 222 0.89 18.24 5.31
N TYR A 223 0.53 17.02 4.89
CA TYR A 223 -0.30 16.84 3.69
C TYR A 223 -1.79 17.05 3.97
N ALA A 224 -2.23 16.93 5.22
CA ALA A 224 -3.63 17.15 5.59
C ALA A 224 -4.06 18.57 5.20
N GLY A 225 -5.22 18.68 4.54
CA GLY A 225 -5.75 19.96 4.06
C GLY A 225 -5.00 20.57 2.86
N THR A 226 -4.14 19.81 2.19
CA THR A 226 -3.46 20.21 0.95
C THR A 226 -3.87 19.29 -0.21
N ASN A 227 -3.53 19.68 -1.44
CA ASN A 227 -3.79 18.87 -2.64
C ASN A 227 -2.77 17.71 -2.82
N ARG A 228 -2.19 17.21 -1.72
CA ARG A 228 -1.15 16.16 -1.69
C ARG A 228 -1.64 14.86 -1.02
N THR A 229 -2.94 14.77 -0.72
CA THR A 229 -3.59 13.57 -0.18
C THR A 229 -4.10 12.65 -1.29
N LEU A 230 -4.54 11.44 -0.93
CA LEU A 230 -5.06 10.45 -1.88
C LEU A 230 -6.26 10.96 -2.66
N VAL A 231 -7.13 11.77 -2.06
CA VAL A 231 -8.27 12.41 -2.74
C VAL A 231 -7.84 13.14 -4.01
N HIS A 232 -6.66 13.77 -4.00
CA HIS A 232 -6.17 14.59 -5.10
C HIS A 232 -5.23 13.84 -6.07
N MET A 233 -5.19 12.50 -6.02
CA MET A 233 -4.29 11.68 -6.84
C MET A 233 -4.33 12.02 -8.33
N PHE A 234 -5.53 12.30 -8.87
CA PHE A 234 -5.73 12.62 -10.29
C PHE A 234 -6.14 14.08 -10.53
N ASP A 235 -6.01 14.93 -9.50
CA ASP A 235 -6.52 16.31 -9.46
C ASP A 235 -5.45 17.34 -9.86
N SER A 236 -4.53 16.98 -10.75
CA SER A 236 -3.52 17.90 -11.27
C SER A 236 -3.98 18.57 -12.55
N ASP A 237 -3.73 19.88 -12.66
CA ASP A 237 -4.00 20.64 -13.88
C ASP A 237 -3.22 20.06 -15.06
N GLU A 238 -1.97 19.64 -14.84
CA GLU A 238 -1.15 19.03 -15.88
C GLU A 238 -1.76 17.75 -16.44
N LEU A 239 -2.37 16.89 -15.60
CA LEU A 239 -3.06 15.69 -16.05
C LEU A 239 -4.37 16.09 -16.75
N LEU A 240 -5.27 16.79 -16.05
CA LEU A 240 -6.64 17.02 -16.51
C LEU A 240 -6.77 17.99 -17.68
N ALA A 241 -5.85 18.97 -17.84
CA ALA A 241 -5.89 19.91 -18.96
C ALA A 241 -5.58 19.26 -20.30
N ARG A 242 -4.80 18.17 -20.31
CA ARG A 242 -4.39 17.47 -21.54
C ARG A 242 -5.10 16.13 -21.72
N SER A 243 -6.09 15.87 -20.88
CA SER A 243 -6.91 14.66 -20.93
C SER A 243 -8.26 14.94 -21.58
N HIS A 244 -8.89 13.88 -22.10
CA HIS A 244 -10.26 13.96 -22.57
C HIS A 244 -11.20 14.41 -21.43
N PRO A 245 -12.30 15.15 -21.69
CA PRO A 245 -13.23 15.59 -20.66
C PRO A 245 -13.78 14.49 -19.75
N SER A 246 -13.86 13.25 -20.24
CA SER A 246 -14.26 12.08 -19.43
C SER A 246 -13.32 11.84 -18.25
N ALA A 247 -12.02 12.17 -18.35
CA ALA A 247 -11.08 12.06 -17.24
C ALA A 247 -11.42 12.99 -16.08
N ARG A 248 -12.00 14.17 -16.36
CA ARG A 248 -12.45 15.10 -15.30
C ARG A 248 -13.66 14.55 -14.57
N VAL A 249 -14.61 13.98 -15.31
CA VAL A 249 -15.78 13.31 -14.72
C VAL A 249 -15.33 12.12 -13.86
N ALA A 250 -14.38 11.32 -14.35
CA ALA A 250 -13.80 10.21 -13.60
C ALA A 250 -13.05 10.69 -12.34
N ASN A 251 -12.31 11.80 -12.42
CA ASN A 251 -11.64 12.40 -11.25
C ASN A 251 -12.63 12.84 -10.17
N GLU A 252 -13.74 13.47 -10.55
CA GLU A 252 -14.78 13.86 -9.59
C GLU A 252 -15.45 12.64 -8.94
N ALA A 253 -15.73 11.58 -9.70
CA ALA A 253 -16.23 10.32 -9.15
C ALA A 253 -15.22 9.64 -8.18
N PHE A 254 -13.93 9.68 -8.54
CA PHE A 254 -12.84 9.22 -7.69
C PHE A 254 -12.79 10.02 -6.38
N LYS A 255 -12.77 11.36 -6.45
CA LYS A 255 -12.76 12.25 -5.27
C LYS A 255 -13.96 12.00 -4.37
N SER A 256 -15.15 11.85 -4.95
CA SER A 256 -16.37 11.53 -4.21
C SER A 256 -16.21 10.23 -3.42
N THR A 257 -15.66 9.17 -4.05
CA THR A 257 -15.38 7.90 -3.37
C THR A 257 -14.36 8.09 -2.24
N MET A 258 -13.26 8.81 -2.49
CA MET A 258 -12.22 9.05 -1.48
C MET A 258 -12.75 9.83 -0.26
N TYR A 259 -13.57 10.86 -0.47
CA TYR A 259 -14.19 11.60 0.62
C TYR A 259 -15.17 10.75 1.42
N ALA A 260 -16.04 9.98 0.74
CA ALA A 260 -16.97 9.07 1.42
C ALA A 260 -16.23 8.04 2.28
N ARG A 261 -15.14 7.47 1.76
CA ARG A 261 -14.28 6.55 2.52
C ARG A 261 -13.54 7.24 3.66
N SER A 262 -13.06 8.46 3.47
CA SER A 262 -12.45 9.24 4.56
C SER A 262 -13.44 9.44 5.70
N GLU A 263 -14.71 9.73 5.41
CA GLU A 263 -15.74 9.95 6.44
C GLU A 263 -16.09 8.64 7.15
N ALA A 264 -16.28 7.55 6.40
CA ALA A 264 -16.52 6.23 6.96
C ALA A 264 -15.39 5.78 7.91
N ILE A 265 -14.13 6.03 7.56
CA ILE A 265 -12.98 5.68 8.42
C ILE A 265 -12.89 6.61 9.64
N LYS A 266 -13.11 7.93 9.48
CA LYS A 266 -13.06 8.91 10.59
C LYS A 266 -14.19 8.69 11.61
N SER A 267 -15.32 8.14 11.19
CA SER A 267 -16.48 7.85 12.04
C SER A 267 -16.42 6.50 12.76
N ARG A 268 -15.36 5.69 12.56
CA ARG A 268 -15.19 4.41 13.24
C ARG A 268 -15.15 4.56 14.76
N THR A 269 -15.89 3.70 15.42
CA THR A 269 -15.92 3.57 16.89
C THR A 269 -15.90 2.09 17.27
N PHE A 270 -15.66 1.81 18.54
CA PHE A 270 -15.76 0.45 19.06
C PHE A 270 -17.22 0.06 19.27
N GLY A 271 -17.57 -1.13 18.82
CA GLY A 271 -18.85 -1.77 19.11
C GLY A 271 -18.94 -2.24 20.58
N PRO A 272 -20.09 -2.80 20.99
CA PRO A 272 -20.31 -3.30 22.35
C PRO A 272 -19.33 -4.41 22.79
N ASP A 273 -18.74 -5.12 21.84
CA ASP A 273 -17.72 -6.15 22.03
C ASP A 273 -16.29 -5.58 22.13
N GLY A 274 -16.12 -4.27 21.95
CA GLY A 274 -14.81 -3.61 21.95
C GLY A 274 -14.04 -3.76 20.63
N LEU A 275 -14.69 -4.19 19.54
CA LEU A 275 -14.09 -4.29 18.21
C LEU A 275 -14.48 -3.09 17.33
N SER A 276 -13.57 -2.65 16.46
CA SER A 276 -13.82 -1.60 15.47
C SER A 276 -13.55 -2.16 14.09
N LEU A 277 -14.61 -2.53 13.38
CA LEU A 277 -14.60 -3.06 12.02
C LEU A 277 -15.54 -2.21 11.16
N GLU A 278 -15.46 -2.29 9.83
CA GLU A 278 -16.59 -1.78 9.03
C GLU A 278 -17.85 -2.51 9.46
N SER A 279 -18.93 -1.77 9.71
CA SER A 279 -20.22 -2.35 10.01
C SER A 279 -20.69 -3.15 8.80
N CYS A 280 -20.45 -4.46 8.82
CA CYS A 280 -21.23 -5.38 8.03
C CYS A 280 -22.64 -5.31 8.61
N GLY A 281 -23.63 -4.90 7.81
CA GLY A 281 -25.01 -4.84 8.23
C GLY A 281 -25.44 -6.16 8.88
N ASP A 282 -26.14 -6.05 10.01
CA ASP A 282 -26.89 -7.10 10.71
C ASP A 282 -26.34 -8.52 10.60
N LEU A 283 -25.38 -8.87 11.47
CA LEU A 283 -25.25 -10.25 11.93
C LEU A 283 -26.19 -10.47 13.11
N ASP A 284 -27.45 -10.74 12.77
CA ASP A 284 -28.43 -11.28 13.70
C ASP A 284 -27.90 -12.58 14.33
N GLY A 285 -27.68 -12.52 15.64
CA GLY A 285 -28.04 -13.60 16.54
C GLY A 285 -27.15 -14.83 16.57
N HIS A 286 -25.88 -14.72 16.95
CA HIS A 286 -25.24 -15.79 17.74
C HIS A 286 -24.22 -15.21 18.73
N GLY A 287 -24.54 -15.31 20.02
CA GLY A 287 -23.71 -14.83 21.11
C GLY A 287 -22.32 -15.48 21.11
N LEU A 288 -21.29 -14.65 21.17
CA LEU A 288 -19.93 -15.06 21.48
C LEU A 288 -19.45 -14.29 22.70
N THR A 289 -18.98 -15.06 23.68
CA THR A 289 -18.50 -14.63 24.98
C THR A 289 -17.14 -13.93 24.86
N ARG A 290 -16.96 -12.91 25.72
CA ARG A 290 -15.70 -12.21 26.00
C ARG A 290 -14.54 -13.19 26.20
N ASP A 291 -13.45 -12.98 25.47
CA ASP A 291 -12.09 -13.08 25.99
C ASP A 291 -11.12 -12.27 25.11
N ASP A 292 -10.32 -11.47 25.80
CA ASP A 292 -9.24 -10.54 25.45
C ASP A 292 -8.66 -10.51 24.02
N GLY A 293 -8.80 -9.36 23.37
CA GLY A 293 -8.01 -8.96 22.20
C GLY A 293 -8.30 -7.51 21.78
N ILE A 294 -7.42 -6.57 22.14
CA ILE A 294 -7.48 -5.18 21.66
C ILE A 294 -7.18 -5.18 20.16
N ALA A 295 -8.19 -4.96 19.33
CA ALA A 295 -8.02 -4.75 17.89
C ALA A 295 -7.68 -3.28 17.60
N PHE A 296 -6.44 -3.01 17.20
CA PHE A 296 -6.07 -1.72 16.60
C PHE A 296 -6.51 -1.73 15.13
N CYS A 297 -7.56 -0.99 14.82
CA CYS A 297 -7.99 -0.70 13.44
C CYS A 297 -8.04 0.82 13.24
N ARG A 298 -6.87 1.41 12.94
CA ARG A 298 -6.79 2.74 12.33
C ARG A 298 -5.93 2.64 11.07
N SER A 299 -6.54 2.15 9.99
CA SER A 299 -5.82 1.93 8.74
C SER A 299 -5.44 3.23 8.03
N PHE A 300 -6.18 4.34 8.17
CA PHE A 300 -5.88 5.59 7.43
C PHE A 300 -6.50 6.84 8.06
N PRO A 301 -5.82 7.60 8.94
CA PRO A 301 -6.38 8.86 9.46
C PRO A 301 -6.44 9.99 8.41
N HIS A 302 -5.72 9.87 7.28
CA HIS A 302 -5.51 10.97 6.33
C HIS A 302 -5.68 10.54 4.87
N ILE A 303 -6.88 10.07 4.51
CA ILE A 303 -7.29 10.00 3.09
C ILE A 303 -7.55 11.42 2.54
N ALA A 304 -8.07 12.31 3.39
CA ALA A 304 -8.36 13.73 3.13
C ALA A 304 -7.80 14.61 4.25
#